data_AF-A0A212F9R8-F1
#
_entry.id   AF-A0A212F9R8-F1
#
_cell.length_a   1.000
_cell.length_b   1.000
_cell.length_c   1.000
_cell.angle_alpha   90.00
_cell.angle_beta   90.00
_cell.angle_gamma   90.00
#
_symmetry.space_group_name_H-M   'P 1'
#
loop_
_entity.id
_entity.type
_entity.pdbx_description
1 polymer ?
#
loop_
_entity_poly.entity_id
_entity_poly.type
_entity_poly.pdbx_seq_one_letter_code
_entity_poly.pdbx_strand_id
1 'polypeptide(L)'
;MRQDLYYKPESRHWLPIKKESRFLSLFTVVTFPNGGCTGASGDNGTCMTARECSSRGGSANGYCANGFGLCCVFMTSCGSTTSENGTYFINSGYPSWYDGTGSCELTVIKSHPDVCQIRLDFDRFTISGPERMNNVCNQDQFIVSGGNPIPAICGFNQGNHMYIDAGIGTTNPVKLTFVTSGNSFERIWKVKVTQIPCSTIYKADVGCLQYFTGVSGQIRSFNYDPASGLQLSNQDYGICIRMERNFCGIQYTACLDSANNRSRAFTLGGNSNNPVNSMIGSGAGPNNCANDWLLIPCASNVGRVAPAQALCTDRICGGTFSADLSMQSSSVLSTVKPFRLWFHTDNVEAPVDVDNRGFCLNYVQQPCTNNVF
;
A
#
# COMPACT_ATOMS: atom_id res chain seq x y z
N MET A 1 76.88 -49.60 -49.27
CA MET A 1 77.88 -49.28 -48.23
C MET A 1 77.49 -50.02 -46.97
N ARG A 2 78.36 -50.91 -46.49
CA ARG A 2 78.26 -51.57 -45.18
C ARG A 2 78.40 -50.54 -44.06
N GLN A 3 77.66 -50.70 -42.97
CA GLN A 3 78.24 -50.85 -41.64
C GLN A 3 77.20 -51.43 -40.67
N ASP A 4 77.61 -52.53 -40.05
CA ASP A 4 76.91 -53.33 -39.03
C ASP A 4 77.03 -52.71 -37.61
N LEU A 5 76.39 -53.40 -36.64
CA LEU A 5 76.65 -53.47 -35.18
C LEU A 5 75.80 -52.50 -34.31
N TYR A 6 75.13 -52.85 -33.19
CA TYR A 6 75.01 -54.08 -32.39
C TYR A 6 73.76 -53.99 -31.46
N TYR A 7 73.39 -55.15 -30.92
CA TYR A 7 72.23 -55.60 -30.14
C TYR A 7 71.94 -54.95 -28.75
N LYS A 8 70.66 -54.90 -28.32
CA LYS A 8 70.17 -55.31 -26.97
C LYS A 8 68.62 -55.25 -26.86
N PRO A 9 67.93 -56.27 -26.30
CA PRO A 9 66.51 -56.20 -25.99
C PRO A 9 66.31 -55.89 -24.50
N GLU A 10 65.49 -54.88 -24.19
CA GLU A 10 65.03 -54.61 -22.82
C GLU A 10 63.53 -54.86 -22.68
N SER A 11 63.20 -55.57 -21.60
CA SER A 11 61.86 -55.86 -21.13
C SER A 11 61.33 -54.69 -20.30
N ARG A 12 60.01 -54.43 -20.30
CA ARG A 12 59.16 -54.48 -19.09
C ARG A 12 57.82 -53.73 -19.26
N HIS A 13 56.79 -54.43 -18.79
CA HIS A 13 55.71 -53.96 -17.93
C HIS A 13 54.70 -52.96 -18.51
N TRP A 14 53.56 -53.52 -18.91
CA TRP A 14 52.27 -52.85 -18.79
C TRP A 14 52.04 -52.49 -17.32
N LEU A 15 52.03 -51.20 -16.99
CA LEU A 15 51.50 -50.73 -15.72
C LEU A 15 49.96 -50.81 -15.78
N PRO A 16 49.30 -51.34 -14.73
CA PRO A 16 47.84 -51.36 -14.70
C PRO A 16 47.32 -49.93 -14.61
N ILE A 17 46.33 -49.60 -15.45
CA ILE A 17 45.58 -48.34 -15.38
C ILE A 17 44.98 -48.27 -13.98
N LYS A 18 45.48 -47.33 -13.16
CA LYS A 18 44.89 -46.98 -11.88
C LYS A 18 43.50 -46.44 -12.18
N LYS A 19 42.47 -47.23 -11.89
CA LYS A 19 41.08 -46.81 -11.94
C LYS A 19 40.95 -45.67 -10.93
N GLU A 20 40.96 -44.43 -11.39
CA GLU A 20 40.59 -43.31 -10.53
C GLU A 20 39.15 -43.56 -10.09
N SER A 21 38.99 -43.82 -8.79
CA SER A 21 37.70 -43.77 -8.15
C SER A 21 37.19 -42.34 -8.30
N ARG A 22 36.33 -42.12 -9.31
CA ARG A 22 35.44 -40.97 -9.34
C ARG A 22 34.54 -41.11 -8.13
N PHE A 23 34.96 -40.50 -7.03
CA PHE A 23 34.10 -40.25 -5.89
C PHE A 23 33.05 -39.27 -6.40
N LEU A 24 31.90 -39.79 -6.84
CA LEU A 24 30.73 -38.96 -7.07
C LEU A 24 30.39 -38.36 -5.71
N SER A 25 30.71 -37.08 -5.53
CA SER A 25 30.19 -36.29 -4.43
C SER A 25 28.67 -36.26 -4.61
N LEU A 26 27.98 -37.22 -3.99
CA LEU A 26 26.53 -37.46 -4.13
C LEU A 26 25.69 -36.36 -3.49
N PHE A 27 26.29 -35.27 -3.03
CA PHE A 27 25.61 -34.11 -2.46
C PHE A 27 26.31 -32.82 -2.90
N THR A 28 26.10 -32.40 -4.15
CA THR A 28 26.23 -30.97 -4.48
C THR A 28 25.11 -30.23 -3.78
N VAL A 29 25.40 -29.68 -2.60
CA VAL A 29 24.51 -28.75 -1.90
C VAL A 29 24.53 -27.44 -2.69
N VAL A 30 23.48 -27.21 -3.47
CA VAL A 30 23.29 -25.94 -4.17
C VAL A 30 22.79 -24.92 -3.16
N THR A 31 23.62 -23.93 -2.85
CA THR A 31 23.24 -22.76 -2.05
C THR A 31 22.90 -21.59 -2.98
N PHE A 32 21.83 -20.88 -2.67
CA PHE A 32 21.45 -19.65 -3.35
C PHE A 32 20.91 -18.66 -2.31
N PRO A 33 21.06 -17.34 -2.55
CA PRO A 33 20.53 -16.34 -1.63
C PRO A 33 18.99 -16.33 -1.67
N ASN A 34 18.37 -16.15 -0.51
CA ASN A 34 16.92 -15.97 -0.39
C ASN A 34 16.54 -14.60 -0.95
N GLY A 35 16.23 -14.54 -2.25
CA GLY A 35 15.76 -13.35 -2.96
C GLY A 35 14.25 -13.37 -3.19
N GLY A 36 13.68 -12.22 -3.57
CA GLY A 36 12.28 -12.16 -3.99
C GLY A 36 12.04 -12.94 -5.29
N CYS A 37 10.86 -13.52 -5.42
CA CYS A 37 10.40 -14.21 -6.64
C CYS A 37 8.92 -13.91 -6.88
N THR A 38 8.48 -14.04 -8.13
CA THR A 38 7.05 -13.98 -8.48
C THR A 38 6.55 -15.40 -8.71
N GLY A 39 5.53 -15.78 -7.95
CA GLY A 39 4.94 -17.11 -8.02
C GLY A 39 4.05 -17.29 -9.24
N ALA A 40 3.67 -18.53 -9.52
CA ALA A 40 2.82 -18.88 -10.66
C ALA A 40 1.43 -18.22 -10.62
N SER A 41 0.90 -17.93 -9.41
CA SER A 41 -0.35 -17.19 -9.22
C SER A 41 -0.20 -15.66 -9.36
N GLY A 42 1.02 -15.14 -9.56
CA GLY A 42 1.33 -13.71 -9.51
C GLY A 42 1.71 -13.20 -8.11
N ASP A 43 1.65 -14.03 -7.08
CA ASP A 43 1.99 -13.66 -5.71
C ASP A 43 3.49 -13.46 -5.51
N ASN A 44 3.87 -12.50 -4.68
CA ASN A 44 5.27 -12.27 -4.34
C ASN A 44 5.70 -13.24 -3.25
N GLY A 45 6.70 -14.05 -3.54
CA GLY A 45 7.30 -14.99 -2.61
C GLY A 45 8.78 -14.73 -2.35
N THR A 46 9.39 -15.62 -1.57
CA THR A 46 10.83 -15.68 -1.38
C THR A 46 11.36 -16.98 -1.97
N CYS A 47 12.42 -16.89 -2.76
CA CYS A 47 13.09 -18.04 -3.32
C CYS A 47 13.79 -18.81 -2.19
N MET A 48 13.35 -20.05 -1.93
CA MET A 48 13.86 -20.88 -0.83
C MET A 48 13.94 -22.34 -1.25
N THR A 49 14.66 -23.17 -0.49
CA THR A 49 14.61 -24.62 -0.68
C THR A 49 13.24 -25.18 -0.28
N ALA A 50 12.85 -26.33 -0.83
CA ALA A 50 11.58 -26.99 -0.49
C ALA A 50 11.43 -27.23 1.01
N ARG A 51 12.52 -27.71 1.64
CA ARG A 51 12.57 -28.01 3.08
C ARG A 51 12.43 -26.75 3.92
N GLU A 52 13.12 -25.67 3.56
CA GLU A 52 13.03 -24.39 4.26
C GLU A 52 11.60 -23.83 4.18
N CYS A 53 11.03 -23.81 2.98
CA CYS A 53 9.67 -23.31 2.75
C CYS A 53 8.64 -24.06 3.62
N SER A 54 8.63 -25.40 3.56
CA SER A 54 7.70 -26.21 4.35
C SER A 54 7.95 -26.09 5.86
N SER A 55 9.20 -25.97 6.30
CA SER A 55 9.54 -25.87 7.73
C SER A 55 9.07 -24.57 8.38
N ARG A 56 8.90 -23.52 7.57
CA ARG A 56 8.38 -22.21 8.01
C ARG A 56 6.87 -22.05 7.77
N GLY A 57 6.18 -23.11 7.34
CA GLY A 57 4.74 -23.07 7.05
C GLY A 57 4.37 -22.39 5.73
N GLY A 58 5.34 -22.17 4.84
CA GLY A 58 5.11 -21.65 3.50
C GLY A 58 4.70 -22.74 2.51
N SER A 59 4.14 -22.32 1.39
CA SER A 59 3.74 -23.20 0.29
C SER A 59 4.47 -22.85 -1.00
N ALA A 60 4.77 -23.86 -1.80
CA ALA A 60 5.43 -23.69 -3.09
C ALA A 60 4.48 -23.08 -4.11
N ASN A 61 4.91 -22.02 -4.77
CA ASN A 61 4.14 -21.31 -5.79
C ASN A 61 5.01 -21.07 -7.03
N GLY A 62 5.54 -22.14 -7.62
CA GLY A 62 6.46 -22.08 -8.75
C GLY A 62 7.94 -22.26 -8.36
N TYR A 63 8.82 -22.12 -9.34
CA TYR A 63 10.25 -22.38 -9.22
C TYR A 63 11.08 -21.10 -9.37
N CYS A 64 12.26 -21.08 -8.77
CA CYS A 64 13.21 -19.98 -8.83
C CYS A 64 14.66 -20.52 -8.84
N ALA A 65 15.66 -19.64 -8.94
CA ALA A 65 17.08 -20.01 -8.98
C ALA A 65 17.37 -21.12 -10.01
N ASN A 66 16.90 -20.96 -11.26
CA ASN A 66 17.03 -21.95 -12.34
C ASN A 66 16.53 -23.36 -11.99
N GLY A 67 15.50 -23.45 -11.14
CA GLY A 67 14.87 -24.71 -10.74
C GLY A 67 15.46 -25.37 -9.50
N PHE A 68 16.52 -24.78 -8.90
CA PHE A 68 17.08 -25.28 -7.63
C PHE A 68 16.27 -24.85 -6.40
N GLY A 69 15.44 -23.82 -6.53
CA GLY A 69 14.57 -23.32 -5.47
C GLY A 69 13.09 -23.29 -5.85
N LEU A 70 12.25 -23.13 -4.84
CA LEU A 70 10.81 -22.89 -4.98
C LEU A 70 10.52 -21.44 -4.62
N CYS A 71 9.55 -20.83 -5.31
CA CYS A 71 9.01 -19.56 -4.89
C CYS A 71 8.06 -19.79 -3.72
N CYS A 72 8.53 -19.55 -2.49
CA CYS A 72 7.80 -19.83 -1.27
C CYS A 72 6.88 -18.65 -0.92
N VAL A 73 5.59 -18.93 -0.72
CA VAL A 73 4.58 -17.94 -0.32
C VAL A 73 3.97 -18.35 1.02
N PHE A 74 3.85 -17.37 1.92
CA PHE A 74 3.24 -17.55 3.23
C PHE A 74 1.81 -16.99 3.19
N MET A 75 0.82 -17.84 3.41
CA MET A 75 -0.58 -17.43 3.52
C MET A 75 -1.12 -17.91 4.86
N THR A 76 -1.82 -17.03 5.56
CA THR A 76 -2.37 -17.32 6.89
C THR A 76 -3.74 -16.70 7.06
N SER A 77 -4.55 -17.28 7.95
CA SER A 77 -5.92 -16.87 8.20
C SER A 77 -6.15 -16.60 9.70
N CYS A 78 -7.40 -16.36 10.07
CA CYS A 78 -7.88 -15.99 11.39
C CYS A 78 -7.26 -16.82 12.53
N GLY A 79 -6.93 -16.16 13.63
CA GLY A 79 -6.39 -16.77 14.86
C GLY A 79 -4.89 -17.08 14.80
N SER A 80 -4.24 -16.84 13.67
CA SER A 80 -2.82 -17.15 13.49
C SER A 80 -1.92 -16.04 14.04
N THR A 81 -0.66 -16.41 14.23
CA THR A 81 0.44 -15.48 14.54
C THR A 81 1.54 -15.68 13.51
N THR A 82 2.09 -14.60 12.96
CA THR A 82 3.19 -14.66 11.99
C THR A 82 4.32 -13.70 12.37
N SER A 83 5.55 -14.14 12.15
CA SER A 83 6.74 -13.29 12.10
C SER A 83 7.42 -13.30 10.73
N GLU A 84 6.86 -14.03 9.76
CA GLU A 84 7.42 -14.14 8.41
C GLU A 84 7.09 -12.89 7.59
N ASN A 85 8.13 -12.28 7.00
CA ASN A 85 7.98 -11.10 6.16
C ASN A 85 7.36 -11.49 4.80
N GLY A 86 6.39 -10.70 4.32
CA GLY A 86 5.67 -10.99 3.08
C GLY A 86 4.51 -11.98 3.24
N THR A 87 4.05 -12.22 4.47
CA THR A 87 2.87 -13.07 4.73
C THR A 87 1.61 -12.42 4.16
N TYR A 88 0.76 -13.20 3.50
CA TYR A 88 -0.57 -12.81 3.08
C TYR A 88 -1.61 -13.20 4.13
N PHE A 89 -2.33 -12.21 4.65
CA PHE A 89 -3.51 -12.41 5.48
C PHE A 89 -4.75 -12.55 4.60
N ILE A 90 -5.36 -13.73 4.62
CA ILE A 90 -6.48 -14.10 3.75
C ILE A 90 -7.73 -14.42 4.56
N ASN A 91 -8.90 -14.32 3.92
CA ASN A 91 -10.12 -14.83 4.53
C ASN A 91 -10.12 -16.36 4.65
N SER A 92 -10.85 -16.88 5.63
CA SER A 92 -11.14 -18.30 5.72
C SER A 92 -11.81 -18.79 4.43
N GLY A 93 -11.22 -19.81 3.79
CA GLY A 93 -11.71 -20.35 2.52
C GLY A 93 -11.23 -19.62 1.26
N TYR A 94 -10.33 -18.64 1.35
CA TYR A 94 -9.72 -18.00 0.18
C TYR A 94 -9.16 -19.05 -0.81
N PRO A 95 -9.36 -18.90 -2.13
CA PRO A 95 -9.82 -17.71 -2.86
C PRO A 95 -11.34 -17.50 -2.95
N SER A 96 -12.14 -18.36 -2.31
CA SER A 96 -13.60 -18.17 -2.28
C SER A 96 -14.01 -17.01 -1.37
N TRP A 97 -15.21 -16.47 -1.61
CA TRP A 97 -15.83 -15.46 -0.76
C TRP A 97 -16.08 -16.01 0.65
N TYR A 98 -16.06 -15.11 1.63
CA TYR A 98 -16.40 -15.37 3.02
C TYR A 98 -17.72 -14.65 3.35
N ASP A 99 -18.71 -15.41 3.83
CA ASP A 99 -20.02 -14.87 4.21
C ASP A 99 -20.32 -15.06 5.72
N GLY A 100 -19.30 -15.41 6.50
CA GLY A 100 -19.44 -15.54 7.94
C GLY A 100 -19.52 -14.20 8.65
N THR A 101 -19.96 -14.24 9.90
CA THR A 101 -19.88 -13.12 10.86
C THR A 101 -18.97 -13.51 12.01
N GLY A 102 -18.37 -12.50 12.66
CA GLY A 102 -17.42 -12.68 13.75
C GLY A 102 -16.14 -11.88 13.57
N SER A 103 -15.12 -12.23 14.35
CA SER A 103 -13.81 -11.57 14.32
C SER A 103 -12.75 -12.51 13.75
N CYS A 104 -12.01 -12.01 12.77
CA CYS A 104 -10.87 -12.68 12.17
C CYS A 104 -9.62 -11.83 12.42
N GLU A 105 -8.78 -12.26 13.36
CA GLU A 105 -7.56 -11.54 13.75
C GLU A 105 -6.31 -12.28 13.26
N LEU A 106 -5.31 -11.52 12.79
CA LEU A 106 -3.93 -11.96 12.62
C LEU A 106 -3.03 -11.17 13.56
N THR A 107 -2.21 -11.86 14.35
CA THR A 107 -1.16 -11.24 15.16
C THR A 107 0.17 -11.22 14.40
N VAL A 108 0.73 -10.04 14.18
CA VAL A 108 2.01 -9.82 13.50
C VAL A 108 3.09 -9.51 14.54
N ILE A 109 4.04 -10.43 14.67
CA ILE A 109 5.24 -10.27 15.48
C ILE A 109 6.36 -9.78 14.56
N LYS A 110 7.17 -8.85 15.05
CA LYS A 110 8.34 -8.38 14.31
C LYS A 110 9.29 -9.53 13.98
N SER A 111 9.70 -9.64 12.73
CA SER A 111 10.72 -10.59 12.28
C SER A 111 12.10 -10.28 12.88
N HIS A 112 12.33 -9.02 13.24
CA HIS A 112 13.58 -8.53 13.81
C HIS A 112 13.34 -7.26 14.65
N PRO A 113 14.12 -7.00 15.72
CA PRO A 113 13.98 -5.77 16.54
C PRO A 113 14.18 -4.44 15.79
N ASP A 114 14.89 -4.47 14.65
CA ASP A 114 15.10 -3.30 13.76
C ASP A 114 13.89 -3.01 12.84
N VAL A 115 12.84 -3.84 12.87
CA VAL A 115 11.58 -3.50 12.20
C VAL A 115 10.86 -2.43 13.01
N CYS A 116 10.55 -1.30 12.38
CA CYS A 116 9.71 -0.26 12.98
C CYS A 116 8.51 0.16 12.14
N GLN A 117 8.30 -0.45 10.98
CA GLN A 117 7.11 -0.18 10.21
C GLN A 117 6.59 -1.45 9.54
N ILE A 118 5.28 -1.59 9.52
CA ILE A 118 4.58 -2.64 8.76
C ILE A 118 3.80 -1.94 7.66
N ARG A 119 4.04 -2.36 6.41
CA ARG A 119 3.25 -1.98 5.25
C ARG A 119 2.23 -3.07 4.96
N LEU A 120 0.98 -2.67 4.79
CA LEU A 120 -0.10 -3.51 4.30
C LEU A 120 -0.39 -3.13 2.86
N ASP A 121 -0.38 -4.09 1.95
CA ASP A 121 -0.88 -3.91 0.57
C ASP A 121 -2.19 -4.69 0.42
N PHE A 122 -3.25 -4.04 -0.06
CA PHE A 122 -4.58 -4.62 -0.18
C PHE A 122 -4.79 -5.23 -1.58
N ASP A 123 -4.19 -6.39 -1.82
CA ASP A 123 -4.31 -7.13 -3.09
C ASP A 123 -5.77 -7.49 -3.41
N ARG A 124 -6.54 -7.86 -2.39
CA ARG A 124 -8.00 -7.95 -2.39
C ARG A 124 -8.52 -7.39 -1.09
N PHE A 125 -9.56 -6.55 -1.16
CA PHE A 125 -10.23 -6.04 0.02
C PHE A 125 -11.63 -5.58 -0.38
N THR A 126 -12.63 -6.40 -0.07
CA THR A 126 -14.04 -6.06 -0.22
C THR A 126 -14.77 -6.65 0.97
N ILE A 127 -15.29 -5.77 1.82
CA ILE A 127 -16.21 -6.11 2.92
C ILE A 127 -17.44 -5.20 2.81
N SER A 128 -18.47 -5.40 3.63
CA SER A 128 -19.64 -4.52 3.63
C SER A 128 -19.21 -3.06 3.82
N GLY A 129 -19.83 -2.16 3.06
CA GLY A 129 -19.55 -0.73 3.13
C GLY A 129 -20.08 -0.09 4.41
N PRO A 130 -19.86 1.22 4.58
CA PRO A 130 -20.45 1.94 5.69
C PRO A 130 -21.98 2.02 5.55
N GLU A 131 -22.65 2.34 6.64
CA GLU A 131 -24.08 2.64 6.60
C GLU A 131 -24.36 3.96 5.85
N ARG A 132 -25.59 4.16 5.37
CA ARG A 132 -25.91 5.23 4.38
C ARG A 132 -26.24 6.60 5.00
N MET A 133 -26.46 6.68 6.31
CA MET A 133 -26.90 7.90 7.00
C MET A 133 -25.71 8.80 7.36
N ASN A 134 -24.68 8.25 8.00
CA ASN A 134 -23.50 8.96 8.49
C ASN A 134 -22.21 8.28 8.06
N ASN A 135 -22.24 7.45 7.00
CA ASN A 135 -21.09 6.76 6.43
C ASN A 135 -20.15 6.09 7.46
N VAL A 136 -20.70 5.57 8.56
CA VAL A 136 -19.91 4.86 9.58
C VAL A 136 -19.83 3.37 9.25
N CYS A 137 -18.63 2.80 9.38
CA CYS A 137 -18.40 1.35 9.27
C CYS A 137 -18.96 0.59 10.48
N ASN A 138 -20.27 0.41 10.59
CA ASN A 138 -20.90 -0.25 11.75
C ASN A 138 -21.07 -1.77 11.59
N GLN A 139 -21.16 -2.29 10.36
CA GLN A 139 -21.35 -3.73 10.11
C GLN A 139 -20.02 -4.46 10.03
N ASP A 140 -19.24 -4.13 9.00
CA ASP A 140 -17.92 -4.69 8.79
C ASP A 140 -16.86 -3.61 9.02
N GLN A 141 -15.76 -4.01 9.64
CA GLN A 141 -14.63 -3.14 9.96
C GLN A 141 -13.33 -3.89 9.78
N PHE A 142 -12.34 -3.23 9.20
CA PHE A 142 -10.95 -3.60 9.35
C PHE A 142 -10.29 -2.64 10.35
N ILE A 143 -9.69 -3.23 11.38
CA ILE A 143 -9.11 -2.52 12.51
C ILE A 143 -7.65 -2.94 12.63
N VAL A 144 -6.78 -1.96 12.82
CA VAL A 144 -5.37 -2.17 13.14
C VAL A 144 -5.12 -1.70 14.57
N SER A 145 -4.49 -2.55 15.39
CA SER A 145 -4.11 -2.20 16.75
C SER A 145 -2.66 -2.61 17.06
N GLY A 146 -2.11 -2.11 18.17
CA GLY A 146 -0.70 -2.35 18.54
C GLY A 146 0.31 -1.42 17.84
N GLY A 147 -0.15 -0.48 17.02
CA GLY A 147 0.65 0.59 16.42
C GLY A 147 0.13 1.98 16.76
N ASN A 148 0.38 2.97 15.90
CA ASN A 148 -0.25 4.28 15.98
C ASN A 148 -1.79 4.18 15.80
N PRO A 149 -2.58 5.13 16.33
CA PRO A 149 -4.01 5.19 16.05
C PRO A 149 -4.26 5.26 14.54
N ILE A 150 -5.11 4.38 14.04
CA ILE A 150 -5.50 4.27 12.64
C ILE A 150 -7.03 4.16 12.60
N PRO A 151 -7.73 4.95 11.78
CA PRO A 151 -9.18 4.85 11.68
C PRO A 151 -9.58 3.49 11.10
N ALA A 152 -10.68 2.94 11.60
CA ALA A 152 -11.26 1.74 11.02
C ALA A 152 -11.75 2.05 9.60
N ILE A 153 -11.59 1.08 8.70
CA ILE A 153 -12.05 1.19 7.31
C ILE A 153 -12.96 0.02 6.93
N CYS A 154 -13.80 0.22 5.93
CA CYS A 154 -14.68 -0.81 5.38
C CYS A 154 -14.94 -0.58 3.89
N GLY A 155 -15.78 -1.43 3.28
CA GLY A 155 -16.11 -1.36 1.86
C GLY A 155 -14.97 -1.83 0.94
N PHE A 156 -14.77 -1.10 -0.16
CA PHE A 156 -13.86 -1.48 -1.24
C PHE A 156 -12.52 -0.75 -1.14
N ASN A 157 -11.43 -1.49 -0.89
CA ASN A 157 -10.09 -0.90 -0.68
C ASN A 157 -9.00 -1.59 -1.50
N GLN A 158 -9.37 -2.38 -2.52
CA GLN A 158 -8.39 -3.06 -3.35
C GLN A 158 -7.43 -2.06 -4.03
N GLY A 159 -6.13 -2.36 -3.97
CA GLY A 159 -5.06 -1.52 -4.54
C GLY A 159 -4.60 -0.37 -3.64
N ASN A 160 -5.27 -0.13 -2.50
CA ASN A 160 -4.76 0.77 -1.48
C ASN A 160 -3.71 0.08 -0.59
N HIS A 161 -3.10 0.86 0.29
CA HIS A 161 -2.11 0.39 1.26
C HIS A 161 -2.17 1.19 2.55
N MET A 162 -1.55 0.65 3.61
CA MET A 162 -1.36 1.31 4.89
C MET A 162 0.08 1.14 5.39
N TYR A 163 0.60 2.16 6.06
CA TYR A 163 1.84 2.13 6.80
C TYR A 163 1.54 2.27 8.29
N ILE A 164 2.03 1.31 9.07
CA ILE A 164 1.76 1.19 10.51
C ILE A 164 3.08 1.32 11.23
N ASP A 165 3.17 2.27 12.17
CA ASP A 165 4.33 2.36 13.06
C ASP A 165 4.29 1.21 14.06
N ALA A 166 5.37 0.42 14.09
CA ALA A 166 5.53 -0.71 14.99
C ALA A 166 6.48 -0.39 16.16
N GLY A 167 6.99 0.85 16.28
CA GLY A 167 7.99 1.29 17.27
C GLY A 167 9.36 0.65 17.05
N ILE A 168 10.37 1.02 17.86
CA ILE A 168 11.72 0.44 17.79
C ILE A 168 11.89 -0.64 18.86
N GLY A 169 12.62 -1.72 18.54
CA GLY A 169 12.88 -2.81 19.49
C GLY A 169 11.70 -3.76 19.63
N THR A 170 11.68 -4.50 20.74
CA THR A 170 10.59 -5.42 21.07
C THR A 170 9.41 -4.63 21.64
N THR A 171 8.36 -4.50 20.84
CA THR A 171 7.12 -3.79 21.17
C THR A 171 5.94 -4.76 21.18
N ASN A 172 4.76 -4.26 21.55
CA ASN A 172 3.53 -5.03 21.42
C ASN A 172 3.31 -5.46 19.96
N PRO A 173 2.85 -6.69 19.70
CA PRO A 173 2.51 -7.14 18.35
C PRO A 173 1.45 -6.24 17.71
N VAL A 174 1.56 -6.05 16.40
CA VAL A 174 0.51 -5.39 15.61
C VAL A 174 -0.55 -6.42 15.28
N LYS A 175 -1.82 -6.09 15.51
CA LYS A 175 -2.95 -6.97 15.22
C LYS A 175 -3.79 -6.40 14.09
N LEU A 176 -4.09 -7.24 13.11
CA LEU A 176 -4.94 -6.94 11.97
C LEU A 176 -6.25 -7.69 12.13
N THR A 177 -7.36 -6.98 12.27
CA THR A 177 -8.63 -7.60 12.64
C THR A 177 -9.74 -7.20 11.68
N PHE A 178 -10.31 -8.19 10.99
CA PHE A 178 -11.57 -8.03 10.29
C PHE A 178 -12.71 -8.42 11.25
N VAL A 179 -13.56 -7.46 11.57
CA VAL A 179 -14.82 -7.68 12.28
C VAL A 179 -15.92 -7.65 11.23
N THR A 180 -16.76 -8.68 11.22
CA THR A 180 -17.80 -8.87 10.21
C THR A 180 -19.14 -9.14 10.89
N SER A 181 -20.20 -8.49 10.44
CA SER A 181 -21.54 -8.65 11.01
C SER A 181 -22.63 -8.30 10.00
N GLY A 182 -23.89 -8.39 10.41
CA GLY A 182 -25.03 -8.06 9.55
C GLY A 182 -25.47 -9.22 8.64
N ASN A 183 -26.07 -8.87 7.50
CA ASN A 183 -26.64 -9.81 6.55
C ASN A 183 -25.56 -10.50 5.69
N SER A 184 -26.00 -11.46 4.87
CA SER A 184 -25.15 -12.13 3.88
C SER A 184 -24.52 -11.10 2.91
N PHE A 185 -23.20 -11.18 2.75
CA PHE A 185 -22.38 -10.35 1.89
C PHE A 185 -21.12 -11.12 1.47
N GLU A 186 -20.78 -11.06 0.19
CA GLU A 186 -19.58 -11.73 -0.37
C GLU A 186 -18.30 -10.97 0.00
N ARG A 187 -17.71 -11.29 1.14
CA ARG A 187 -16.46 -10.67 1.61
C ARG A 187 -15.25 -11.37 1.01
N ILE A 188 -14.21 -10.63 0.67
CA ILE A 188 -12.91 -11.20 0.34
C ILE A 188 -11.80 -10.28 0.83
N TRP A 189 -10.74 -10.87 1.36
CA TRP A 189 -9.52 -10.13 1.60
C TRP A 189 -8.29 -10.99 1.36
N LYS A 190 -7.26 -10.31 0.85
CA LYS A 190 -5.88 -10.76 0.73
C LYS A 190 -5.02 -9.54 0.96
N VAL A 191 -4.43 -9.47 2.15
CA VAL A 191 -3.61 -8.34 2.59
C VAL A 191 -2.17 -8.82 2.72
N LYS A 192 -1.24 -8.26 1.94
CA LYS A 192 0.18 -8.58 2.07
C LYS A 192 0.77 -7.77 3.21
N VAL A 193 1.42 -8.45 4.15
CA VAL A 193 2.11 -7.86 5.30
C VAL A 193 3.60 -7.80 5.02
N THR A 194 4.13 -6.60 4.84
CA THR A 194 5.56 -6.34 4.61
C THR A 194 6.16 -5.64 5.82
N GLN A 195 7.19 -6.23 6.42
CA GLN A 195 7.93 -5.67 7.54
C GLN A 195 9.12 -4.85 7.04
N ILE A 196 9.22 -3.60 7.48
CA ILE A 196 10.17 -2.60 7.00
C ILE A 196 11.17 -2.26 8.12
N PRO A 197 12.47 -2.53 7.91
CA PRO A 197 13.52 -2.12 8.84
C PRO A 197 13.69 -0.60 8.90
N CYS A 198 14.12 -0.09 10.05
CA CYS A 198 14.21 1.35 10.32
C CYS A 198 15.22 2.09 9.46
N SER A 199 16.31 1.42 9.12
CA SER A 199 17.43 1.98 8.36
C SER A 199 17.19 2.05 6.84
N THR A 200 15.98 1.71 6.38
CA THR A 200 15.66 1.67 4.95
C THR A 200 15.17 3.00 4.40
N ILE A 201 15.54 3.28 3.14
CA ILE A 201 15.15 4.51 2.44
C ILE A 201 13.69 4.52 1.96
N TYR A 202 13.03 3.37 1.99
CA TYR A 202 11.65 3.18 1.53
C TYR A 202 10.65 3.11 2.69
N LYS A 203 11.11 3.33 3.92
CA LYS A 203 10.25 3.56 5.09
C LYS A 203 9.48 4.86 4.90
N ALA A 204 8.18 4.83 5.18
CA ALA A 204 7.39 6.05 5.20
C ALA A 204 7.80 6.94 6.40
N ASP A 205 7.64 8.25 6.23
CA ASP A 205 7.83 9.19 7.32
C ASP A 205 6.82 8.95 8.45
N VAL A 206 7.16 9.39 9.66
CA VAL A 206 6.26 9.32 10.82
C VAL A 206 5.00 10.15 10.56
N GLY A 207 3.84 9.59 10.91
CA GLY A 207 2.52 10.21 10.73
C GLY A 207 1.86 9.96 9.37
N CYS A 208 2.49 9.19 8.48
CA CYS A 208 1.95 8.85 7.17
C CYS A 208 1.26 7.49 7.21
N LEU A 209 -0.06 7.46 7.07
CA LEU A 209 -0.81 6.21 6.89
C LEU A 209 -0.75 5.74 5.44
N GLN A 210 -0.84 6.67 4.49
CA GLN A 210 -0.55 6.41 3.08
C GLN A 210 0.77 7.08 2.71
N TYR A 211 1.63 6.36 2.00
CA TYR A 211 2.91 6.89 1.51
C TYR A 211 3.11 6.54 0.04
N PHE A 212 3.37 7.56 -0.77
CA PHE A 212 3.56 7.45 -2.20
C PHE A 212 4.97 7.90 -2.59
N THR A 213 5.46 7.41 -3.73
CA THR A 213 6.80 7.72 -4.25
C THR A 213 6.72 7.98 -5.74
N GLY A 214 7.78 8.52 -6.33
CA GLY A 214 7.82 8.86 -7.74
C GLY A 214 7.32 10.27 -8.03
N VAL A 215 7.63 10.74 -9.24
CA VAL A 215 7.32 12.10 -9.71
C VAL A 215 5.81 12.29 -9.91
N SER A 216 5.07 11.23 -10.21
CA SER A 216 3.62 11.26 -10.36
C SER A 216 2.98 10.01 -9.81
N GLY A 217 1.71 10.12 -9.43
CA GLY A 217 0.93 8.98 -8.94
C GLY A 217 -0.51 9.38 -8.68
N GLN A 218 -1.25 8.47 -8.08
CA GLN A 218 -2.66 8.64 -7.76
C GLN A 218 -2.90 8.33 -6.29
N ILE A 219 -3.70 9.17 -5.64
CA ILE A 219 -4.07 9.09 -4.23
C ILE A 219 -5.57 8.91 -4.18
N ARG A 220 -6.04 8.01 -3.32
CA ARG A 220 -7.46 7.78 -3.07
C ARG A 220 -7.71 7.72 -1.57
N SER A 221 -8.80 8.32 -1.11
CA SER A 221 -9.32 8.02 0.23
C SER A 221 -9.73 6.55 0.32
N PHE A 222 -9.68 5.97 1.52
CA PHE A 222 -10.24 4.64 1.73
C PHE A 222 -11.73 4.61 1.35
N ASN A 223 -12.18 3.46 0.83
CA ASN A 223 -13.52 3.24 0.25
C ASN A 223 -13.92 4.15 -0.93
N TYR A 224 -12.98 4.88 -1.53
CA TYR A 224 -13.27 5.64 -2.74
C TYR A 224 -13.56 4.69 -3.91
N ASP A 225 -14.79 4.78 -4.42
CA ASP A 225 -15.21 4.21 -5.70
C ASP A 225 -16.23 5.17 -6.35
N PRO A 226 -16.01 5.60 -7.60
CA PRO A 226 -16.88 6.62 -8.20
C PRO A 226 -18.31 6.13 -8.41
N ALA A 227 -18.52 4.82 -8.59
CA ALA A 227 -19.84 4.26 -8.89
C ALA A 227 -20.68 4.03 -7.63
N SER A 228 -20.05 3.56 -6.54
CA SER A 228 -20.77 2.96 -5.40
C SER A 228 -20.16 3.27 -4.03
N GLY A 229 -18.94 3.81 -3.97
CA GLY A 229 -18.21 4.09 -2.74
C GLY A 229 -18.88 5.16 -1.89
N LEU A 230 -18.54 5.24 -0.62
CA LEU A 230 -18.96 6.34 0.26
C LEU A 230 -17.75 6.84 1.02
N GLN A 231 -17.66 8.16 1.16
CA GLN A 231 -16.69 8.79 2.04
C GLN A 231 -16.84 8.20 3.43
N LEU A 232 -15.80 7.56 3.96
CA LEU A 232 -15.85 7.04 5.32
C LEU A 232 -15.81 8.20 6.31
N SER A 233 -16.64 8.11 7.35
CA SER A 233 -16.61 9.05 8.48
C SER A 233 -15.60 8.60 9.55
N ASN A 234 -15.31 9.46 10.52
CA ASN A 234 -14.29 9.28 11.57
C ASN A 234 -12.88 8.97 11.04
N GLN A 235 -12.50 9.56 9.92
CA GLN A 235 -11.16 9.45 9.35
C GLN A 235 -10.29 10.60 9.83
N ASP A 236 -9.08 10.31 10.27
CA ASP A 236 -8.04 11.31 10.53
C ASP A 236 -6.68 10.67 10.25
N TYR A 237 -6.08 10.99 9.09
CA TYR A 237 -4.79 10.42 8.72
C TYR A 237 -3.97 11.29 7.78
N GLY A 238 -2.64 11.16 7.91
CA GLY A 238 -1.67 11.77 7.02
C GLY A 238 -1.44 10.95 5.75
N ILE A 239 -1.34 11.64 4.63
CA ILE A 239 -0.96 11.12 3.31
C ILE A 239 0.33 11.83 2.90
N CYS A 240 1.36 11.05 2.58
CA CYS A 240 2.69 11.59 2.33
C CYS A 240 3.19 11.17 0.97
N ILE A 241 3.94 12.06 0.32
CA ILE A 241 4.53 11.81 -0.99
C ILE A 241 6.02 12.11 -0.87
N ARG A 242 6.86 11.11 -1.15
CA ARG A 242 8.32 11.29 -1.12
C ARG A 242 8.72 12.33 -2.14
N MET A 243 9.41 13.37 -1.69
CA MET A 243 10.00 14.35 -2.59
C MET A 243 11.11 13.70 -3.42
N GLU A 244 11.01 13.81 -4.74
CA GLU A 244 12.09 13.38 -5.64
C GLU A 244 13.14 14.50 -5.78
N ARG A 245 14.38 14.10 -6.07
CA ARG A 245 15.48 15.06 -6.24
C ARG A 245 15.15 16.07 -7.35
N ASN A 246 15.45 17.35 -7.11
CA ASN A 246 15.18 18.48 -8.02
C ASN A 246 13.70 18.82 -8.22
N PHE A 247 12.81 18.35 -7.35
CA PHE A 247 11.41 18.76 -7.31
C PHE A 247 11.14 19.63 -6.09
N CYS A 248 10.35 20.68 -6.30
CA CYS A 248 10.16 21.73 -5.31
C CYS A 248 8.71 22.19 -5.12
N GLY A 249 7.80 21.77 -5.98
CA GLY A 249 6.37 21.92 -5.77
C GLY A 249 5.64 20.63 -6.14
N ILE A 250 4.35 20.59 -5.89
CA ILE A 250 3.49 19.47 -6.25
C ILE A 250 2.13 19.99 -6.69
N GLN A 251 1.68 19.48 -7.83
CA GLN A 251 0.38 19.81 -8.40
C GLN A 251 -0.55 18.61 -8.25
N TYR A 252 -1.78 18.88 -7.85
CA TYR A 252 -2.86 17.91 -7.72
C TYR A 252 -3.97 18.23 -8.71
N THR A 253 -4.59 17.18 -9.24
CA THR A 253 -5.77 17.26 -10.11
C THR A 253 -6.75 16.18 -9.72
N ALA A 254 -8.05 16.47 -9.75
CA ALA A 254 -9.05 15.44 -9.56
C ALA A 254 -8.91 14.35 -10.63
N CYS A 255 -9.06 13.08 -10.23
CA CYS A 255 -9.05 11.96 -11.17
C CYS A 255 -10.15 12.11 -12.22
N LEU A 256 -9.96 11.46 -13.37
CA LEU A 256 -11.04 11.26 -14.31
C LEU A 256 -12.09 10.35 -13.67
N ASP A 257 -13.34 10.79 -13.74
CA ASP A 257 -14.50 9.97 -13.37
C ASP A 257 -15.28 9.66 -14.65
N SER A 258 -15.25 8.40 -15.05
CA SER A 258 -15.99 7.89 -16.22
C SER A 258 -17.30 7.19 -15.83
N ALA A 259 -17.60 7.06 -14.55
CA ALA A 259 -18.81 6.37 -14.06
C ALA A 259 -19.99 7.34 -13.94
N ASN A 260 -19.74 8.64 -13.76
CA ASN A 260 -20.77 9.64 -13.52
C ASN A 260 -20.75 10.75 -14.58
N ASN A 261 -21.93 11.29 -14.92
CA ASN A 261 -22.06 12.46 -15.81
C ASN A 261 -21.35 13.70 -15.25
N ARG A 262 -21.34 13.85 -13.92
CA ARG A 262 -20.56 14.85 -13.19
C ARG A 262 -19.49 14.11 -12.41
N SER A 263 -18.25 14.57 -12.49
CA SER A 263 -17.17 13.97 -11.71
C SER A 263 -17.45 14.02 -10.21
N ARG A 264 -17.34 12.85 -9.59
CA ARG A 264 -17.33 12.63 -8.14
C ARG A 264 -15.95 12.22 -7.66
N ALA A 265 -14.91 12.67 -8.38
CA ALA A 265 -13.52 12.46 -7.99
C ALA A 265 -13.11 13.29 -6.76
N PHE A 266 -13.91 14.27 -6.35
CA PHE A 266 -13.72 14.99 -5.10
C PHE A 266 -15.06 15.48 -4.58
N THR A 267 -15.54 14.84 -3.51
CA THR A 267 -16.81 15.15 -2.86
C THR A 267 -16.66 14.86 -1.37
N LEU A 268 -16.51 15.93 -0.60
CA LEU A 268 -16.26 15.96 0.84
C LEU A 268 -17.27 16.85 1.58
N GLY A 269 -18.43 17.11 0.97
CA GLY A 269 -19.43 17.97 1.59
C GLY A 269 -20.52 18.41 0.62
N GLY A 270 -21.68 18.70 1.20
CA GLY A 270 -22.92 19.03 0.51
C GLY A 270 -23.60 17.82 -0.14
N ASN A 271 -24.64 18.12 -0.92
CA ASN A 271 -25.40 17.09 -1.63
C ASN A 271 -24.81 16.82 -3.03
N SER A 272 -23.99 15.79 -3.14
CA SER A 272 -23.28 15.39 -4.36
C SER A 272 -24.17 14.85 -5.49
N ASN A 273 -25.49 14.74 -5.25
CA ASN A 273 -26.45 14.54 -6.34
C ASN A 273 -26.67 15.81 -7.18
N ASN A 274 -26.30 16.97 -6.65
CA ASN A 274 -26.37 18.26 -7.33
C ASN A 274 -24.97 18.88 -7.48
N PRO A 275 -24.82 19.92 -8.31
CA PRO A 275 -23.59 20.69 -8.31
C PRO A 275 -23.30 21.34 -6.95
N VAL A 276 -22.20 20.94 -6.32
CA VAL A 276 -21.69 21.56 -5.10
C VAL A 276 -20.36 22.26 -5.42
N ASN A 277 -20.23 23.51 -4.99
CA ASN A 277 -18.99 24.26 -5.14
C ASN A 277 -17.87 23.69 -4.25
N SER A 278 -16.64 24.03 -4.57
CA SER A 278 -15.53 23.95 -3.63
C SER A 278 -15.73 24.98 -2.51
N MET A 279 -15.29 24.60 -1.33
CA MET A 279 -15.20 25.43 -0.14
C MET A 279 -13.76 25.43 0.37
N ILE A 280 -13.35 26.49 1.06
CA ILE A 280 -11.96 26.66 1.50
C ILE A 280 -11.88 27.10 2.97
N GLY A 281 -11.07 26.42 3.77
CA GLY A 281 -10.90 26.74 5.18
C GLY A 281 -9.81 27.78 5.39
N SER A 282 -10.15 29.06 5.30
CA SER A 282 -9.23 30.18 5.63
C SER A 282 -9.87 31.31 6.45
N GLY A 283 -11.05 31.11 7.05
CA GLY A 283 -11.70 32.15 7.86
C GLY A 283 -12.97 31.71 8.61
N ALA A 284 -13.54 32.64 9.38
CA ALA A 284 -14.86 32.47 9.99
C ALA A 284 -15.95 32.80 8.96
N GLY A 285 -16.72 31.80 8.53
CA GLY A 285 -17.79 31.94 7.53
C GLY A 285 -18.40 30.58 7.17
N PRO A 286 -19.50 30.54 6.41
CA PRO A 286 -20.24 29.32 6.12
C PRO A 286 -19.48 28.32 5.23
N ASN A 287 -18.44 28.76 4.51
CA ASN A 287 -17.67 27.94 3.58
C ASN A 287 -16.28 27.58 4.13
N ASN A 288 -16.17 27.30 5.44
CA ASN A 288 -14.89 27.19 6.15
C ASN A 288 -14.37 25.75 6.35
N CYS A 289 -15.00 24.76 5.72
CA CYS A 289 -14.59 23.35 5.82
C CYS A 289 -14.40 22.88 7.27
N ALA A 290 -15.43 23.05 8.09
CA ALA A 290 -15.37 22.76 9.52
C ALA A 290 -15.40 21.26 9.84
N ASN A 291 -16.16 20.48 9.07
CA ASN A 291 -16.45 19.08 9.36
C ASN A 291 -15.51 18.17 8.58
N ASP A 292 -15.67 18.15 7.26
CA ASP A 292 -14.90 17.30 6.37
C ASP A 292 -13.97 18.12 5.50
N TRP A 293 -12.72 17.69 5.37
CA TRP A 293 -11.74 18.40 4.59
C TRP A 293 -10.52 17.58 4.23
N LEU A 294 -9.93 17.99 3.11
CA LEU A 294 -8.57 17.63 2.74
C LEU A 294 -7.68 18.85 2.96
N LEU A 295 -6.68 18.72 3.82
CA LEU A 295 -5.67 19.73 4.04
C LEU A 295 -4.55 19.56 3.02
N ILE A 296 -4.31 20.60 2.23
CA ILE A 296 -3.16 20.74 1.34
C ILE A 296 -2.47 22.04 1.75
N PRO A 297 -1.27 21.99 2.38
CA PRO A 297 -0.64 23.19 2.92
C PRO A 297 -0.39 24.23 1.85
N CYS A 298 -0.83 25.46 2.10
CA CYS A 298 -0.70 26.59 1.18
C CYS A 298 -1.08 26.22 -0.28
N ALA A 299 -2.25 25.63 -0.44
CA ALA A 299 -2.86 25.34 -1.73
C ALA A 299 -3.26 26.59 -2.50
N SER A 300 -2.95 26.61 -3.79
CA SER A 300 -3.33 27.68 -4.73
C SER A 300 -3.69 27.11 -6.10
N ASN A 301 -4.56 27.78 -6.85
CA ASN A 301 -4.93 27.34 -8.19
C ASN A 301 -3.86 27.75 -9.23
N VAL A 302 -3.41 26.80 -10.05
CA VAL A 302 -2.45 27.08 -11.13
C VAL A 302 -3.04 28.06 -12.14
N GLY A 303 -2.24 29.04 -12.55
CA GLY A 303 -2.63 30.04 -13.55
C GLY A 303 -3.42 31.23 -13.02
N ARG A 304 -3.72 31.31 -11.71
CA ARG A 304 -4.26 32.53 -11.10
C ARG A 304 -3.13 33.48 -10.69
N VAL A 305 -3.18 34.72 -11.19
CA VAL A 305 -2.33 35.83 -10.72
C VAL A 305 -2.91 36.32 -9.39
N ALA A 306 -2.12 36.24 -8.31
CA ALA A 306 -2.57 36.53 -6.96
C ALA A 306 -3.07 37.98 -6.81
N PRO A 307 -4.32 38.21 -6.32
CA PRO A 307 -4.65 39.48 -5.68
C PRO A 307 -4.00 39.54 -4.28
N ALA A 308 -3.69 40.74 -3.81
CA ALA A 308 -2.85 41.02 -2.64
C ALA A 308 -3.34 40.51 -1.26
N GLN A 309 -4.40 39.70 -1.18
CA GLN A 309 -5.10 39.43 0.08
C GLN A 309 -5.45 37.96 0.38
N ALA A 310 -5.10 36.99 -0.47
CA ALA A 310 -5.09 35.57 -0.08
C ALA A 310 -4.01 34.82 -0.87
N LEU A 311 -2.89 34.53 -0.21
CA LEU A 311 -1.72 33.88 -0.83
C LEU A 311 -1.97 32.40 -1.12
N CYS A 312 -2.77 31.73 -0.28
CA CYS A 312 -3.14 30.32 -0.40
C CYS A 312 -4.18 29.93 0.66
N THR A 313 -4.76 28.74 0.56
CA THR A 313 -5.63 28.12 1.58
C THR A 313 -5.05 26.81 2.08
N ASP A 314 -5.49 26.32 3.22
CA ASP A 314 -4.99 25.04 3.76
C ASP A 314 -6.01 23.92 3.64
N ARG A 315 -7.31 24.19 3.78
CA ARG A 315 -8.36 23.16 3.73
C ARG A 315 -9.24 23.34 2.51
N ILE A 316 -9.54 22.23 1.84
CA ILE A 316 -10.44 22.16 0.68
C ILE A 316 -11.53 21.12 0.98
N CYS A 317 -12.79 21.46 0.72
CA CYS A 317 -13.94 20.59 0.89
C CYS A 317 -15.07 20.94 -0.11
N GLY A 318 -16.25 20.35 0.05
CA GLY A 318 -17.39 20.48 -0.88
C GLY A 318 -17.33 19.45 -2.01
N GLY A 319 -18.04 19.69 -3.11
CA GLY A 319 -18.19 18.73 -4.22
C GLY A 319 -17.43 19.07 -5.50
N THR A 320 -16.45 19.97 -5.41
CA THR A 320 -15.54 20.33 -6.51
C THR A 320 -14.13 20.49 -5.95
N PHE A 321 -13.11 19.98 -6.65
CA PHE A 321 -11.72 20.19 -6.24
C PHE A 321 -11.18 21.52 -6.77
N SER A 322 -11.00 22.49 -5.88
CA SER A 322 -10.38 23.79 -6.18
C SER A 322 -9.89 24.48 -4.90
N ALA A 323 -8.81 25.26 -4.99
CA ALA A 323 -8.28 26.09 -3.89
C ALA A 323 -8.93 27.49 -3.79
N ASP A 324 -10.09 27.69 -4.42
CA ASP A 324 -10.95 28.87 -4.29
C ASP A 324 -12.43 28.44 -4.23
N LEU A 325 -13.35 29.37 -4.00
CA LEU A 325 -14.79 29.10 -4.13
C LEU A 325 -15.18 29.03 -5.60
N SER A 326 -15.47 27.84 -6.12
CA SER A 326 -15.70 27.60 -7.54
C SER A 326 -16.61 26.39 -7.78
N MET A 327 -17.33 26.39 -8.90
CA MET A 327 -18.05 25.20 -9.41
C MET A 327 -17.26 24.46 -10.51
N GLN A 328 -16.09 24.98 -10.87
CA GLN A 328 -15.18 24.38 -11.85
C GLN A 328 -13.95 23.84 -11.13
N SER A 329 -13.61 22.58 -11.42
CA SER A 329 -12.39 21.99 -10.88
C SER A 329 -11.15 22.65 -11.48
N SER A 330 -10.12 22.78 -10.68
CA SER A 330 -8.83 23.36 -11.07
C SER A 330 -7.69 22.41 -10.73
N SER A 331 -6.50 22.74 -11.24
CA SER A 331 -5.27 22.14 -10.76
C SER A 331 -4.73 22.94 -9.57
N VAL A 332 -4.48 22.26 -8.46
CA VAL A 332 -4.04 22.87 -7.20
C VAL A 332 -2.54 22.65 -7.00
N LEU A 333 -1.78 23.71 -6.74
CA LEU A 333 -0.35 23.71 -6.48
C LEU A 333 -0.08 23.96 -5.00
N SER A 334 0.91 23.24 -4.46
CA SER A 334 1.57 23.55 -3.19
C SER A 334 3.09 23.50 -3.38
N THR A 335 3.80 24.44 -2.76
CA THR A 335 5.27 24.48 -2.70
C THR A 335 5.80 24.17 -1.29
N VAL A 336 4.90 23.85 -0.36
CA VAL A 336 5.25 23.51 1.02
C VAL A 336 5.88 22.13 1.08
N LYS A 337 6.96 22.01 1.86
CA LYS A 337 7.78 20.80 1.97
C LYS A 337 7.81 20.35 3.43
N PRO A 338 7.81 19.04 3.72
CA PRO A 338 7.62 17.92 2.78
C PRO A 338 6.19 17.89 2.18
N PHE A 339 6.01 17.22 1.04
CA PHE A 339 4.69 17.07 0.41
C PHE A 339 3.80 16.14 1.23
N ARG A 340 2.81 16.72 1.90
CA ARG A 340 1.88 16.03 2.79
C ARG A 340 0.48 16.59 2.65
N LEU A 341 -0.51 15.70 2.79
CA LEU A 341 -1.91 16.03 2.92
C LEU A 341 -2.43 15.40 4.22
N TRP A 342 -3.50 15.96 4.76
CA TRP A 342 -4.22 15.37 5.89
C TRP A 342 -5.68 15.29 5.54
N PHE A 343 -6.26 14.10 5.68
CA PHE A 343 -7.67 13.89 5.46
C PHE A 343 -8.37 13.75 6.79
N HIS A 344 -9.44 14.53 6.97
CA HIS A 344 -10.25 14.53 8.16
C HIS A 344 -11.73 14.50 7.80
N THR A 345 -12.50 13.71 8.54
CA THR A 345 -13.96 13.66 8.47
C THR A 345 -14.54 13.52 9.86
N ASP A 346 -15.66 14.17 10.13
CA ASP A 346 -16.36 13.98 11.40
C ASP A 346 -17.25 12.72 11.38
N ASN A 347 -18.28 12.66 12.22
CA ASN A 347 -19.22 11.53 12.29
C ASN A 347 -20.66 11.89 11.92
N VAL A 348 -20.89 13.06 11.31
CA VAL A 348 -22.21 13.58 10.98
C VAL A 348 -22.27 13.97 9.51
N GLU A 349 -23.00 13.19 8.73
CA GLU A 349 -23.21 13.49 7.31
C GLU A 349 -24.64 13.99 7.09
N ALA A 350 -25.62 13.24 7.57
CA ALA A 350 -27.02 13.62 7.41
C ALA A 350 -27.40 14.86 8.26
N PRO A 351 -28.27 15.74 7.75
CA PRO A 351 -28.95 15.68 6.46
C PRO A 351 -28.23 16.46 5.33
N VAL A 352 -27.05 17.02 5.61
CA VAL A 352 -26.39 18.03 4.74
C VAL A 352 -25.54 17.35 3.67
N ASP A 353 -24.77 16.36 4.09
CA ASP A 353 -23.81 15.63 3.27
C ASP A 353 -24.48 14.39 2.72
N VAL A 354 -24.60 14.34 1.40
CA VAL A 354 -25.37 13.30 0.70
C VAL A 354 -24.55 12.76 -0.44
N ASP A 355 -24.30 11.45 -0.38
CA ASP A 355 -23.70 10.66 -1.46
C ASP A 355 -22.30 11.12 -1.89
N ASN A 356 -21.53 11.63 -0.91
CA ASN A 356 -20.12 11.95 -1.03
C ASN A 356 -19.29 10.66 -1.16
N ARG A 357 -18.34 10.65 -2.10
CA ARG A 357 -17.47 9.51 -2.43
C ARG A 357 -16.09 9.57 -1.77
N GLY A 358 -15.70 10.69 -1.16
CA GLY A 358 -14.33 10.95 -0.75
C GLY A 358 -13.55 11.65 -1.88
N PHE A 359 -12.30 11.24 -2.11
CA PHE A 359 -11.50 11.81 -3.19
C PHE A 359 -10.59 10.80 -3.90
N CYS A 360 -10.31 11.12 -5.16
CA CYS A 360 -9.22 10.59 -5.97
C CYS A 360 -8.49 11.76 -6.62
N LEU A 361 -7.19 11.87 -6.35
CA LEU A 361 -6.33 12.91 -6.92
C LEU A 361 -5.14 12.29 -7.64
N ASN A 362 -4.82 12.78 -8.83
CA ASN A 362 -3.51 12.57 -9.43
C ASN A 362 -2.56 13.66 -8.94
N TYR A 363 -1.32 13.29 -8.61
CA TYR A 363 -0.26 14.25 -8.30
C TYR A 363 0.85 14.20 -9.34
N VAL A 364 1.48 15.36 -9.57
CA VAL A 364 2.71 15.52 -10.35
C VAL A 364 3.61 16.52 -9.64
N GLN A 365 4.80 16.07 -9.24
CA GLN A 365 5.82 16.94 -8.66
C GLN A 365 6.33 17.92 -9.72
N GLN A 366 6.52 19.17 -9.33
CA GLN A 366 7.01 20.26 -10.18
C GLN A 366 8.51 20.46 -9.96
N PRO A 367 9.32 20.49 -11.04
CA PRO A 367 10.75 20.68 -10.92
C PRO A 367 11.06 22.05 -10.29
N CYS A 368 12.19 22.14 -9.59
CA CYS A 368 12.67 23.43 -9.10
C CYS A 368 12.96 24.36 -10.28
N THR A 369 12.42 25.58 -10.26
CA THR A 369 12.72 26.60 -11.27
C THR A 369 13.36 27.80 -10.59
N ASN A 370 14.24 28.52 -11.30
CA ASN A 370 14.97 29.67 -10.74
C ASN A 370 14.08 30.87 -10.38
N ASN A 371 12.81 30.87 -10.81
CA ASN A 371 11.91 32.02 -10.75
C ASN A 371 10.68 31.82 -9.87
N VAL A 372 10.57 30.71 -9.13
CA VAL A 372 9.41 30.46 -8.25
C VAL A 372 9.88 29.79 -6.96
N PHE A 373 10.27 30.61 -5.97
CA PHE A 373 10.23 30.32 -4.54
C PHE A 373 9.90 31.57 -3.76
#